data_AF-A0A4Q3T774-F1
#
_entry.id   AF-A0A4Q3T774-F1
#
_cell.length_a   1.000
_cell.length_b   1.000
_cell.length_c   1.000
_cell.angle_alpha   90.00
_cell.angle_beta   90.00
_cell.angle_gamma   90.00
#
_symmetry.space_group_name_H-M   'P 1'
#
loop_
_entity.id
_entity.type
_entity.pdbx_description
1 polymer ?
#
loop_
_entity_poly.entity_id
_entity_poly.type
_entity_poly.pdbx_seq_one_letter_code
_entity_poly.pdbx_strand_id
1 'polypeptide(L)'
;MMVLKKLFGAVLFALALTLLAAMMQTPSSAHAESVVERHGRLQVQGNRIVDAHGDPVALHGMSLFWSQWQPQFYNRRAIQWLADDWHVTVVRAAIAVPAGGYLRHPQAQYARAVAAID
;
A
#
# COMPACT_ATOMS: atom_id res chain seq x y z
N MET A 1 17.48 -47.43 37.21
CA MET A 1 17.58 -46.06 37.75
C MET A 1 18.40 -45.09 36.89
N MET A 2 19.44 -45.54 36.17
CA MET A 2 20.32 -44.68 35.35
C MET A 2 19.72 -44.27 33.99
N VAL A 3 18.89 -45.13 33.37
CA VAL A 3 18.20 -44.85 32.08
C VAL A 3 17.09 -43.82 32.24
N LEU A 4 16.31 -43.90 33.32
CA LEU A 4 15.20 -42.99 33.62
C LEU A 4 15.67 -41.54 33.85
N LYS A 5 16.82 -41.34 34.52
CA LYS A 5 17.43 -40.02 34.74
C LYS A 5 17.94 -39.40 33.43
N LYS A 6 18.50 -40.21 32.52
CA LYS A 6 18.93 -39.76 31.18
C LYS A 6 17.72 -39.36 30.32
N LEU A 7 16.64 -40.13 30.39
CA LEU A 7 15.39 -39.83 29.68
C LEU A 7 14.76 -38.53 30.19
N PHE A 8 14.72 -38.33 31.51
CA PHE A 8 14.17 -37.11 32.11
C PHE A 8 14.99 -35.86 31.74
N GLY A 9 16.32 -35.95 31.74
CA GLY A 9 17.20 -34.87 31.32
C GLY A 9 17.06 -34.55 29.82
N ALA A 10 16.91 -35.56 28.96
CA ALA A 10 16.70 -35.38 27.53
C ALA A 10 15.34 -34.70 27.24
N VAL A 11 14.28 -35.05 27.97
CA VAL A 11 12.95 -34.44 27.84
C VAL A 11 12.96 -32.99 28.31
N LEU A 12 13.60 -32.68 29.45
CA LEU A 12 13.77 -31.31 29.95
C LEU A 12 14.59 -30.45 28.99
N PHE A 13 15.65 -31.00 28.40
CA PHE A 13 16.47 -30.30 27.42
C PHE A 13 15.70 -30.04 26.12
N ALA A 14 14.94 -31.02 25.63
CA ALA A 14 14.08 -30.84 24.46
C ALA A 14 12.99 -29.79 24.71
N LEU A 15 12.37 -29.75 25.91
CA LEU A 15 11.39 -28.73 26.29
C LEU A 15 12.00 -27.33 26.41
N ALA A 16 13.22 -27.23 26.96
CA ALA A 16 13.94 -25.97 27.03
C ALA A 16 14.32 -25.45 25.63
N LEU A 17 14.71 -26.36 24.73
CA LEU A 17 15.06 -26.01 23.35
C LEU A 17 13.85 -25.56 22.53
N THR A 18 12.68 -26.18 22.73
CA THR A 18 11.43 -25.75 22.08
C THR A 18 10.90 -24.43 22.64
N LEU A 19 11.02 -24.19 23.95
CA LEU A 19 10.69 -22.87 24.54
C LEU A 19 11.62 -21.77 24.02
N LEU A 20 12.91 -22.04 23.89
CA LEU A 20 13.89 -21.07 23.36
C LEU A 20 13.59 -20.75 21.88
N ALA A 21 13.23 -21.75 21.08
CA ALA A 21 12.83 -21.55 19.68
C ALA A 21 11.54 -20.73 19.54
N ALA A 22 10.57 -20.89 20.45
CA ALA A 22 9.35 -20.08 20.47
C ALA A 22 9.62 -18.61 20.84
N MET A 23 10.61 -18.35 21.70
CA MET A 23 11.02 -16.97 22.06
C MET A 23 11.82 -16.27 20.94
N MET A 24 12.30 -17.02 19.93
CA MET A 24 12.99 -16.47 18.74
C MET A 24 12.03 -16.21 17.56
N GLN A 25 10.72 -16.37 17.75
CA GLN A 25 9.75 -16.01 16.72
C GLN A 25 9.64 -14.49 16.62
N THR A 26 10.34 -13.90 15.64
CA THR A 26 10.12 -12.52 15.24
C THR A 26 8.69 -12.38 14.74
N PRO A 27 7.90 -11.38 15.19
CA PRO A 27 6.59 -11.15 14.62
C PRO A 27 6.75 -10.93 13.12
N SER A 28 6.13 -11.81 12.33
CA SER A 28 6.04 -11.61 10.89
C SER A 28 5.21 -10.36 10.69
N SER A 29 5.81 -9.29 10.17
CA SER A 29 5.10 -8.11 9.75
C SER A 29 4.20 -8.50 8.58
N ALA A 30 2.95 -8.85 8.87
CA ALA A 30 1.93 -8.99 7.84
C ALA A 30 1.79 -7.61 7.19
N HIS A 31 2.29 -7.46 5.97
CA HIS A 31 2.01 -6.29 5.17
C HIS A 31 0.50 -6.21 5.00
N ALA A 32 -0.11 -5.11 5.46
CA ALA A 32 -1.52 -4.88 5.23
C ALA A 32 -1.76 -4.85 3.71
N GLU A 33 -2.71 -5.66 3.25
CA GLU A 33 -3.12 -5.70 1.85
C GLU A 33 -3.54 -4.30 1.38
N SER A 34 -2.92 -3.82 0.30
CA SER A 34 -3.23 -2.52 -0.27
C SER A 34 -4.63 -2.49 -0.88
N VAL A 35 -5.18 -1.29 -1.06
CA VAL A 35 -6.48 -1.08 -1.73
C VAL A 35 -6.49 -1.68 -3.14
N VAL A 36 -5.37 -1.57 -3.85
CA VAL A 36 -5.23 -2.09 -5.22
C VAL A 36 -5.14 -3.62 -5.22
N GLU A 37 -4.43 -4.23 -4.27
CA GLU A 37 -4.38 -5.69 -4.14
C GLU A 37 -5.76 -6.26 -3.80
N ARG A 38 -6.48 -5.62 -2.87
CA ARG A 38 -7.81 -6.03 -2.43
C ARG A 38 -8.86 -6.02 -3.55
N HIS A 39 -8.88 -4.97 -4.37
CA HIS A 39 -9.92 -4.77 -5.39
C HIS A 39 -9.48 -5.15 -6.81
N GLY A 40 -8.18 -5.11 -7.10
CA GLY A 40 -7.66 -5.41 -8.43
C GLY A 40 -8.22 -4.49 -9.54
N ARG A 41 -8.40 -5.05 -10.73
CA ARG A 41 -8.81 -4.31 -11.93
C ARG A 41 -10.31 -3.96 -11.89
N LEU A 42 -10.59 -2.67 -11.76
CA LEU A 42 -11.95 -2.13 -11.77
C LEU A 42 -12.61 -2.19 -13.15
N GLN A 43 -13.94 -2.31 -13.16
CA GLN A 43 -14.78 -2.43 -14.36
C GLN A 43 -16.11 -1.69 -14.16
N VAL A 44 -16.80 -1.37 -15.25
CA VAL A 44 -18.16 -0.80 -15.20
C VAL A 44 -19.17 -1.93 -15.41
N GLN A 45 -20.14 -2.04 -14.51
CA GLN A 45 -21.26 -2.98 -14.63
C GLN A 45 -22.58 -2.24 -14.39
N GLY A 46 -23.37 -2.06 -15.45
CA GLY A 46 -24.59 -1.27 -15.39
C GLY A 46 -24.30 0.17 -14.94
N ASN A 47 -24.88 0.58 -13.81
CA ASN A 47 -24.69 1.90 -13.22
C ASN A 47 -23.66 1.93 -12.07
N ARG A 48 -22.80 0.91 -11.95
CA ARG A 48 -21.81 0.78 -10.87
C ARG A 48 -20.40 0.54 -11.40
N ILE A 49 -19.41 0.91 -10.59
CA ILE A 49 -18.04 0.41 -10.72
C ILE A 49 -17.95 -0.84 -9.83
N VAL A 50 -17.39 -1.91 -10.37
CA VAL A 50 -17.13 -3.17 -9.66
C VAL A 50 -15.64 -3.47 -9.69
N ASP A 51 -15.18 -4.23 -8.71
CA ASP A 51 -13.82 -4.69 -8.59
C ASP A 51 -13.57 -5.98 -9.41
N ALA A 52 -12.38 -6.57 -9.28
CA ALA A 52 -12.01 -7.78 -10.04
C ALA A 52 -12.86 -9.01 -9.70
N HIS A 53 -13.55 -9.01 -8.56
CA HIS A 53 -14.42 -10.10 -8.09
C HIS A 53 -15.89 -9.88 -8.49
N GLY A 54 -16.22 -8.71 -9.06
CA GLY A 54 -17.58 -8.33 -9.42
C GLY A 54 -18.33 -7.62 -8.29
N ASP A 55 -17.65 -7.29 -7.20
CA ASP A 55 -18.26 -6.59 -6.07
C ASP A 55 -18.28 -5.07 -6.32
N PRO A 56 -19.41 -4.38 -6.07
CA PRO A 56 -19.47 -2.93 -6.20
C PRO A 56 -18.48 -2.21 -5.28
N VAL A 57 -17.74 -1.24 -5.82
CA VAL A 57 -16.74 -0.47 -5.07
C VAL A 57 -17.00 1.03 -5.15
N ALA A 58 -16.75 1.72 -4.04
CA ALA A 58 -16.75 3.18 -3.96
C ALA A 58 -15.35 3.67 -3.57
N LEU A 59 -14.75 4.51 -4.41
CA LEU A 59 -13.45 5.12 -4.14
C LEU A 59 -13.64 6.54 -3.59
N HIS A 60 -12.92 6.86 -2.53
CA HIS A 60 -12.98 8.14 -1.84
C HIS A 60 -11.58 8.73 -1.76
N GLY A 61 -11.43 10.00 -2.11
CA GLY A 61 -10.11 10.60 -2.15
C GLY A 61 -10.07 12.04 -2.62
N MET A 62 -8.86 12.48 -2.93
CA MET A 62 -8.56 13.88 -3.18
C MET A 62 -8.09 14.13 -4.61
N SER A 63 -8.41 15.30 -5.14
CA SER A 63 -7.73 15.84 -6.31
C SER A 63 -6.55 16.67 -5.84
N LEU A 64 -5.38 16.42 -6.42
CA LEU A 64 -4.31 17.40 -6.37
C LEU A 64 -4.78 18.68 -7.07
N PHE A 65 -4.26 19.82 -6.61
CA PHE A 65 -4.46 21.07 -7.32
C PHE A 65 -3.69 21.08 -8.63
N TRP A 66 -3.94 22.07 -9.48
CA TRP A 66 -3.34 22.18 -10.80
C TRP A 66 -1.81 22.09 -10.77
N SER A 67 -1.27 21.17 -11.56
CA SER A 67 0.14 20.75 -11.54
C SER A 67 1.16 21.85 -11.82
N GLN A 68 0.79 22.90 -12.56
CA GLN A 68 1.65 24.06 -12.81
C GLN A 68 1.67 25.05 -11.65
N TRP A 69 0.63 25.09 -10.82
CA TRP A 69 0.51 26.04 -9.72
C TRP A 69 0.90 25.45 -8.37
N GLN A 70 0.74 24.14 -8.17
CA GLN A 70 1.09 23.45 -6.92
C GLN A 70 1.93 22.19 -7.21
N PRO A 71 3.10 22.33 -7.88
CA PRO A 71 3.91 21.19 -8.31
C PRO A 71 4.53 20.41 -7.14
N GLN A 72 4.71 21.03 -5.98
CA GLN A 72 5.36 20.43 -4.81
C GLN A 72 4.57 19.28 -4.18
N PHE A 73 3.31 19.04 -4.58
CA PHE A 73 2.50 17.91 -4.11
C PHE A 73 2.49 16.72 -5.09
N TYR A 74 3.12 16.85 -6.27
CA TYR A 74 3.20 15.76 -7.26
C TYR A 74 4.43 14.89 -6.97
N ASN A 75 4.38 14.14 -5.87
CA ASN A 75 5.43 13.20 -5.46
C ASN A 75 4.90 12.11 -4.53
N ARG A 76 5.67 11.02 -4.42
CA ARG A 76 5.38 9.86 -3.56
C ARG A 76 5.05 10.24 -2.13
N ARG A 77 5.80 11.16 -1.50
CA ARG A 77 5.62 11.48 -0.06
C ARG A 77 4.25 12.09 0.21
N ALA A 78 3.79 13.01 -0.65
CA ALA A 78 2.47 13.61 -0.50
C ALA A 78 1.34 12.58 -0.69
N ILE A 79 1.48 11.69 -1.67
CA ILE A 79 0.49 10.63 -1.94
C ILE A 79 0.46 9.60 -0.82
N GLN A 80 1.64 9.16 -0.35
CA GLN A 80 1.79 8.26 0.79
C GLN A 80 1.12 8.85 2.02
N TRP A 81 1.28 10.15 2.29
CA TRP A 81 0.59 10.82 3.39
C TRP A 81 -0.94 10.74 3.25
N LEU A 82 -1.48 11.01 2.06
CA LEU A 82 -2.92 10.91 1.83
C LEU A 82 -3.44 9.47 2.03
N ALA A 83 -2.65 8.46 1.65
CA ALA A 83 -3.00 7.06 1.84
C ALA A 83 -2.93 6.65 3.32
N ASP A 84 -1.86 7.01 4.02
CA ASP A 84 -1.58 6.53 5.38
C ASP A 84 -2.36 7.30 6.46
N ASP A 85 -2.47 8.63 6.32
CA ASP A 85 -3.10 9.50 7.32
C ASP A 85 -4.58 9.73 7.02
N TRP A 86 -4.91 10.00 5.75
CA TRP A 86 -6.28 10.31 5.34
C TRP A 86 -7.05 9.09 4.85
N HIS A 87 -6.38 7.95 4.69
CA HIS A 87 -6.99 6.68 4.27
C HIS A 87 -7.73 6.79 2.93
N VAL A 88 -7.22 7.61 2.00
CA VAL A 88 -7.82 7.74 0.66
C VAL A 88 -7.59 6.49 -0.17
N THR A 89 -8.57 6.12 -0.99
CA THR A 89 -8.51 4.97 -1.90
C THR A 89 -8.29 5.37 -3.36
N VAL A 90 -8.25 6.68 -3.65
CA VAL A 90 -7.93 7.23 -4.98
C VAL A 90 -7.32 8.62 -4.86
N VAL A 91 -6.40 8.97 -5.76
CA VAL A 91 -5.89 10.34 -5.92
C VAL A 91 -6.01 10.74 -7.39
N ARG A 92 -6.50 11.96 -7.65
CA ARG A 92 -6.55 12.52 -9.00
C ARG A 92 -5.37 13.46 -9.24
N ALA A 93 -4.50 13.10 -10.18
CA ALA A 93 -3.45 13.98 -10.71
C ALA A 93 -4.05 14.99 -11.72
N ALA A 94 -4.18 16.26 -11.32
CA ALA A 94 -4.78 17.32 -12.12
C ALA A 94 -3.75 18.03 -13.01
N ILE A 95 -3.37 17.38 -14.11
CA ILE A 95 -2.37 17.91 -15.04
C ILE A 95 -2.95 19.07 -15.85
N ALA A 96 -2.41 20.27 -15.62
CA ALA A 96 -2.86 21.47 -16.34
C ALA A 96 -2.47 21.43 -17.81
N VAL A 97 -3.34 21.95 -18.68
CA VAL A 97 -3.11 22.03 -20.14
C VAL A 97 -2.78 23.48 -20.57
N PRO A 98 -3.67 24.48 -20.40
CA PRO A 98 -3.35 25.88 -20.67
C PRO A 98 -2.65 26.56 -19.48
N ALA A 99 -2.47 27.90 -19.55
CA ALA A 99 -2.01 28.74 -18.43
C ALA A 99 -0.71 28.28 -17.74
N GLY A 100 0.27 27.80 -18.52
CA GLY A 100 1.56 27.31 -18.02
C GLY A 100 1.58 25.80 -17.81
N GLY A 101 0.50 25.14 -18.23
CA GLY A 101 0.38 23.70 -18.29
C GLY A 101 1.08 23.07 -19.50
N TYR A 102 0.53 21.92 -19.91
CA TYR A 102 1.13 20.97 -20.82
C TYR A 102 1.43 21.56 -22.20
N LEU A 103 0.60 22.47 -22.71
CA LEU A 103 0.85 23.10 -24.02
C LEU A 103 2.16 23.89 -24.08
N ARG A 104 2.61 24.45 -22.94
CA ARG A 104 3.87 25.21 -22.87
C ARG A 104 5.03 24.39 -22.31
N HIS A 105 4.75 23.46 -21.42
CA HIS A 105 5.78 22.69 -20.71
C HIS A 105 5.44 21.19 -20.66
N PRO A 106 5.34 20.51 -21.82
CA PRO A 106 4.81 19.14 -21.88
C PRO A 106 5.65 18.15 -21.09
N GLN A 107 6.98 18.24 -21.15
CA GLN A 107 7.88 17.34 -20.42
C GLN A 107 7.73 17.52 -18.90
N ALA A 108 7.69 18.76 -18.41
CA ALA A 108 7.55 19.04 -16.98
C ALA A 108 6.20 18.58 -16.44
N GLN A 109 5.11 18.79 -17.19
CA GLN A 109 3.78 18.35 -16.78
C GLN A 109 3.63 16.82 -16.85
N TYR A 110 4.22 16.18 -17.85
CA TYR A 110 4.27 14.73 -17.95
C TYR A 110 5.06 14.11 -16.80
N ALA A 111 6.24 14.65 -16.48
CA ALA A 111 7.06 14.18 -15.36
C ALA A 111 6.31 14.27 -14.02
N ARG A 112 5.48 15.30 -13.81
CA ARG A 112 4.63 15.42 -12.62
C ARG A 112 3.54 14.34 -12.58
N ALA A 113 2.96 14.00 -13.73
CA ALA A 113 1.99 12.91 -13.80
C ALA A 113 2.65 11.59 -13.40
N VAL A 114 3.82 11.27 -13.97
CA VAL A 114 4.60 10.07 -13.66
C VAL A 114 4.96 10.02 -12.18
N ALA A 115 5.50 11.12 -11.62
CA ALA A 115 5.88 11.19 -10.21
C ALA A 115 4.69 11.05 -9.23
N ALA A 116 3.45 11.24 -9.71
CA ALA A 116 2.24 11.04 -8.93
C ALA A 116 1.60 9.65 -9.16
N ILE A 117 2.01 8.92 -10.20
CA ILE A 117 1.48 7.59 -10.53
C ILE A 117 2.40 6.49 -9.98
N ASP A 118 3.72 6.67 -10.08
CA ASP A 118 4.74 5.66 -9.75
C ASP A 118 5.24 5.75 -8.30
#